data_AF-A0A2D0N889-F1
#
_entry.id   AF-A0A2D0N889-F1
#
_cell.length_a   1.000
_cell.length_b   1.000
_cell.length_c   1.000
_cell.angle_alpha   90.00
_cell.angle_beta   90.00
_cell.angle_gamma   90.00
#
_symmetry.space_group_name_H-M   'P 1'
#
loop_
_entity.id
_entity.type
_entity.pdbx_description
1 polymer ?
#
loop_
_entity_poly.entity_id
_entity_poly.type
_entity_poly.pdbx_seq_one_letter_code
_entity_poly.pdbx_strand_id
1 'polypeptide(L)'
;MKKDQFETDIKDRLDALETSPPDKIWDQLDHQLGSGTPAPFRPGKWLGLAAAGIVALAAILLLLRPADPSVIQAENEVRYDTVYGLGASGEFRVVQVDTALIGISAEKESVMAVRDRIPEPVRTWLEDERVLLLYIRSDCKYCLRLEEETFTDPGLDQFIEDHFNMITLEYGDEKNAPFLNRNNLNVSPTLVVINERGLITYRIQGFRNATDMQTTLQAVLDGATIPEKEAEQEVVTGPYVEITDRPRTFKIAPNPSQGPFTIRVNNPERLAAKVQISTIHGQMVREQHIDAVRGDWEESFDLSDVRKGYYIIRIERGSEVLVEKILIQ
;
A
#
# COMPACT_ATOMS: atom_id res chain seq x y z
N MET A 1 39.41 24.21 -7.93
CA MET A 1 40.66 23.49 -8.25
C MET A 1 41.32 24.16 -9.44
N LYS A 2 42.64 24.43 -9.40
CA LYS A 2 43.33 25.07 -10.54
C LYS A 2 43.53 24.03 -11.66
N LYS A 3 43.47 24.45 -12.92
CA LYS A 3 43.54 23.57 -14.11
C LYS A 3 44.70 22.58 -14.05
N ASP A 4 45.85 23.04 -13.57
CA ASP A 4 47.08 22.23 -13.50
C ASP A 4 46.96 21.08 -12.48
N GLN A 5 46.17 21.24 -11.42
CA GLN A 5 45.89 20.17 -10.45
C GLN A 5 44.94 19.12 -11.02
N PHE A 6 44.01 19.52 -11.88
CA PHE A 6 43.10 18.58 -12.55
C PHE A 6 43.82 17.72 -13.60
N GLU A 7 44.72 18.33 -14.39
CA GLU A 7 45.51 17.60 -15.37
C GLU A 7 46.48 16.61 -14.71
N THR A 8 47.03 16.96 -13.54
CA THR A 8 47.90 16.06 -12.77
C THR A 8 47.11 14.88 -12.21
N ASP A 9 45.94 15.13 -11.60
CA ASP A 9 45.11 14.06 -11.02
C ASP A 9 44.57 13.09 -12.08
N ILE A 10 44.24 13.58 -13.29
CA ILE A 10 43.82 12.70 -14.38
C ILE A 10 44.99 11.85 -14.92
N LYS A 11 46.21 12.41 -15.01
CA LYS A 11 47.38 11.63 -15.42
C LYS A 11 47.72 10.54 -14.41
N ASP A 12 47.75 10.87 -13.13
CA ASP A 12 48.07 9.91 -12.07
C ASP A 12 47.04 8.76 -12.04
N ARG A 13 45.77 9.05 -12.32
CA ARG A 13 44.70 8.04 -12.42
C ARG A 13 44.77 7.20 -13.68
N LEU A 14 45.24 7.75 -14.80
CA LEU A 14 45.42 7.02 -16.06
C LEU A 14 46.63 6.08 -15.99
N ASP A 15 47.74 6.53 -15.40
CA ASP A 15 48.93 5.71 -15.20
C ASP A 15 48.67 4.57 -14.19
N ALA A 16 47.79 4.79 -13.21
CA ALA A 16 47.32 3.75 -12.29
C ALA A 16 46.38 2.70 -12.94
N LEU A 17 45.88 2.97 -14.15
CA LEU A 17 44.98 2.08 -14.90
C LEU A 17 45.71 1.22 -15.94
N GLU A 18 47.05 1.21 -15.98
CA GLU A 18 47.83 0.25 -16.77
C GLU A 18 47.71 -1.18 -16.21
N THR A 19 46.53 -1.79 -16.37
CA THR A 19 46.42 -3.24 -16.42
C THR A 19 46.77 -3.66 -17.85
N SER A 20 48.01 -4.11 -18.08
CA SER A 20 48.31 -4.88 -19.29
C SER A 20 47.30 -6.04 -19.36
N PRO A 21 46.53 -6.18 -20.44
CA PRO A 21 45.57 -7.27 -20.56
C PRO A 21 46.35 -8.60 -20.53
N PRO A 22 45.84 -9.63 -19.82
CA PRO A 22 46.51 -10.92 -19.75
C PRO A 22 46.69 -11.49 -21.16
N ASP A 23 47.89 -12.02 -21.45
CA ASP A 23 48.34 -12.49 -22.77
C ASP A 23 47.32 -13.35 -23.53
N LYS A 24 46.44 -14.04 -22.81
CA LYS A 24 45.31 -14.82 -23.34
C LYS A 24 44.32 -14.02 -24.20
N ILE A 25 44.17 -12.72 -23.98
CA ILE A 25 43.26 -11.87 -24.78
C ILE A 25 43.86 -11.62 -26.17
N TRP A 26 45.19 -11.47 -26.27
CA TRP A 26 45.87 -11.32 -27.55
C TRP A 26 45.83 -12.60 -28.37
N ASP A 27 46.01 -13.76 -27.74
CA ASP A 27 45.90 -15.06 -28.41
C ASP A 27 44.50 -15.32 -29.00
N GLN A 28 43.44 -14.90 -28.30
CA GLN A 28 42.07 -15.01 -28.79
C GLN A 28 41.76 -14.04 -29.94
N LEU A 29 42.36 -12.85 -29.91
CA LEU A 29 42.21 -11.87 -30.97
C LEU A 29 42.95 -12.31 -32.25
N ASP A 30 44.15 -12.86 -32.11
CA ASP A 30 44.97 -13.34 -33.23
C ASP A 30 44.31 -14.55 -33.92
N HIS A 31 43.68 -15.43 -33.14
CA HIS A 31 42.91 -16.56 -33.68
C HIS A 31 41.63 -16.12 -34.42
N GLN A 32 41.00 -15.01 -34.01
CA GLN A 32 39.81 -14.48 -34.70
C GLN A 32 40.15 -13.67 -35.96
N LEU A 33 41.37 -13.12 -36.05
CA LEU A 33 41.80 -12.31 -37.19
C LEU A 33 42.53 -13.13 -38.27
N GLY A 34 42.87 -14.39 -38.00
CA GLY A 34 43.61 -15.27 -38.92
C GLY A 34 42.74 -16.17 -39.80
N SER A 35 42.24 -15.67 -40.93
CA SER A 35 42.10 -16.47 -42.18
C SER A 35 41.80 -15.64 -43.43
N GLY A 36 42.35 -14.43 -43.54
CA GLY A 36 42.23 -13.62 -44.75
C GLY A 36 43.55 -12.92 -45.05
N THR A 37 44.18 -13.25 -46.17
CA THR A 37 45.35 -12.54 -46.69
C THR A 37 45.09 -11.03 -46.73
N PRO A 38 45.82 -10.20 -45.95
CA PRO A 38 45.57 -8.77 -45.90
C PRO A 38 46.15 -8.08 -47.14
N ALA A 39 45.34 -7.23 -47.77
CA ALA A 39 45.79 -6.27 -48.77
C ALA A 39 46.73 -5.22 -48.13
N PRO A 40 47.70 -4.65 -48.87
CA PRO A 40 48.70 -3.73 -48.31
C PRO A 40 48.04 -2.49 -47.69
N PHE A 41 48.20 -2.36 -46.38
CA PHE A 41 47.59 -1.34 -45.53
C PHE A 41 48.33 0.00 -45.67
N ARG A 42 47.61 1.10 -45.99
CA ARG A 42 48.16 2.45 -46.06
C ARG A 42 48.05 3.13 -44.67
N PRO A 43 49.18 3.49 -44.01
CA PRO A 43 49.20 3.79 -42.56
C PRO A 43 48.67 5.18 -42.15
N GLY A 44 48.17 6.01 -43.07
CA GLY A 44 47.92 7.43 -42.78
C GLY A 44 46.53 7.78 -42.22
N LYS A 45 45.52 6.91 -42.30
CA LYS A 45 44.12 7.30 -42.01
C LYS A 45 43.43 6.52 -40.89
N TRP A 46 44.01 5.41 -40.43
CA TRP A 46 43.36 4.55 -39.44
C TRP A 46 43.66 4.93 -37.99
N LEU A 47 44.78 5.62 -37.71
CA LEU A 47 45.06 6.08 -36.35
C LEU A 47 43.98 7.05 -35.81
N GLY A 48 43.39 7.88 -36.67
CA GLY A 48 42.32 8.81 -36.27
C GLY A 48 41.00 8.10 -35.94
N LEU A 49 40.65 7.05 -36.68
CA LEU A 49 39.40 6.30 -36.46
C LEU A 49 39.49 5.36 -35.25
N ALA A 50 40.66 4.77 -35.00
CA ALA A 50 40.88 3.95 -33.80
C ALA A 50 40.83 4.81 -32.54
N ALA A 51 41.45 6.01 -32.55
CA ALA A 51 41.40 6.93 -31.41
C ALA A 51 39.96 7.43 -31.14
N ALA A 52 39.20 7.78 -32.18
CA ALA A 52 37.81 8.20 -32.02
C ALA A 52 36.90 7.07 -31.50
N GLY A 53 37.12 5.83 -31.96
CA GLY A 53 36.39 4.66 -31.48
C GLY A 53 36.66 4.37 -30.00
N ILE A 54 37.91 4.44 -29.56
CA ILE A 54 38.29 4.22 -28.15
C ILE A 54 37.70 5.31 -27.24
N VAL A 55 37.71 6.57 -27.67
CA VAL A 55 37.11 7.68 -26.90
C VAL A 55 35.59 7.53 -26.80
N ALA A 56 34.92 7.14 -27.89
CA ALA A 56 33.48 6.91 -27.87
C ALA A 56 33.09 5.71 -26.98
N LEU A 57 33.87 4.62 -27.04
CA LEU A 57 33.64 3.44 -26.20
C LEU A 57 33.89 3.75 -24.71
N ALA A 58 34.93 4.52 -24.40
CA ALA A 58 35.22 4.98 -23.04
C ALA A 58 34.12 5.91 -22.50
N ALA A 59 33.58 6.81 -23.34
CA ALA A 59 32.45 7.67 -22.98
C ALA A 59 31.16 6.86 -22.74
N ILE A 60 30.87 5.85 -23.57
CA ILE A 60 29.73 4.96 -23.39
C ILE A 60 29.90 4.11 -22.12
N LEU A 61 31.11 3.61 -21.84
CA LEU A 61 31.39 2.86 -20.61
C LEU A 61 31.34 3.74 -19.34
N LEU A 62 31.65 5.03 -19.45
CA LEU A 62 31.45 6.00 -18.36
C LEU A 62 29.97 6.33 -18.14
N LEU A 63 29.17 6.39 -19.21
CA LEU A 63 27.72 6.62 -19.12
C LEU A 63 26.93 5.38 -18.67
N LEU A 64 27.48 4.18 -18.86
CA LEU A 64 26.86 2.91 -18.47
C LEU A 64 27.37 2.36 -17.12
N ARG A 65 28.17 3.13 -16.36
CA ARG A 65 28.48 2.72 -14.99
C ARG A 65 27.19 2.74 -14.15
N PRO A 66 26.79 1.62 -13.51
CA PRO A 66 25.76 1.69 -12.49
C PRO A 66 26.25 2.63 -11.40
N ALA A 67 25.37 3.53 -10.94
CA ALA A 67 25.68 4.47 -9.88
C ALA A 67 26.28 3.70 -8.68
N ASP A 68 27.44 4.14 -8.23
CA ASP A 68 28.08 3.60 -7.03
C ASP A 68 27.13 3.81 -5.84
N PRO A 69 26.66 2.75 -5.16
CA PRO A 69 25.68 2.86 -4.08
C PRO A 69 26.23 3.53 -2.81
N SER A 70 27.47 4.01 -2.80
CA SER A 70 28.10 4.57 -1.60
C SER A 70 28.21 6.10 -1.53
N VAL A 71 27.70 6.87 -2.50
CA VAL A 71 27.69 8.36 -2.39
C VAL A 71 26.39 8.98 -2.92
N ILE A 72 25.31 8.86 -2.15
CA ILE A 72 24.20 9.84 -2.14
C ILE A 72 24.15 10.39 -0.70
N GLN A 73 24.90 11.45 -0.43
CA GLN A 73 24.47 12.39 0.60
C GLN A 73 23.37 13.24 -0.04
N ALA A 74 22.13 12.74 0.02
CA ALA A 74 20.98 13.60 -0.12
C ALA A 74 21.01 14.55 1.08
N GLU A 75 21.10 15.85 0.80
CA GLU A 75 20.60 16.84 1.75
C GLU A 75 19.11 16.54 1.91
N ASN A 76 18.78 15.80 2.98
CA ASN A 76 17.42 15.64 3.44
C ASN A 76 16.96 17.01 3.95
N GLU A 77 16.40 17.81 3.06
CA GLU A 77 15.55 18.92 3.45
C GLU A 77 14.29 18.30 4.08
N VAL A 78 14.33 18.14 5.40
CA VAL A 78 13.19 17.67 6.18
C VAL A 78 12.08 18.70 6.03
N ARG A 79 11.07 18.36 5.22
CA ARG A 79 9.91 19.21 4.99
C ARG A 79 8.87 18.84 6.06
N TYR A 80 8.77 19.69 7.08
CA TYR A 80 7.77 19.56 8.13
C TYR A 80 6.46 20.17 7.67
N ASP A 81 5.37 19.40 7.74
CA ASP A 81 4.03 19.93 7.62
C ASP A 81 3.45 20.24 9.02
N THR A 82 2.87 21.42 9.15
CA THR A 82 2.26 21.92 10.38
C THR A 82 0.79 21.53 10.43
N VAL A 83 0.38 20.78 11.46
CA VAL A 83 -1.02 20.41 11.68
C VAL A 83 -1.57 21.11 12.92
N TYR A 84 -2.82 21.56 12.82
CA TYR A 84 -3.57 22.23 13.88
C TYR A 84 -4.66 21.29 14.40
N GLY A 85 -4.80 21.16 15.71
CA GLY A 85 -5.88 20.43 16.36
C GLY A 85 -6.41 21.18 17.58
N LEU A 86 -7.69 20.99 17.87
CA LEU A 86 -8.37 21.46 19.08
C LEU A 86 -8.48 20.28 20.06
N GLY A 87 -7.94 20.44 21.26
CA GLY A 87 -8.18 19.50 22.36
C GLY A 87 -9.60 19.65 22.93
N ALA A 88 -10.05 18.64 23.68
CA ALA A 88 -11.38 18.63 24.33
C ALA A 88 -11.63 19.85 25.24
N SER A 89 -10.57 20.44 25.80
CA SER A 89 -10.60 21.68 26.59
C SER A 89 -10.65 22.98 25.77
N GLY A 90 -10.71 22.89 24.43
CA GLY A 90 -10.69 24.06 23.54
C GLY A 90 -9.29 24.64 23.25
N GLU A 91 -8.21 23.98 23.70
CA GLU A 91 -6.84 24.44 23.48
C GLU A 91 -6.35 24.13 22.06
N PHE A 92 -5.80 25.13 21.36
CA PHE A 92 -5.13 24.97 20.07
C PHE A 92 -3.70 24.48 20.27
N ARG A 93 -3.33 23.36 19.65
CA ARG A 93 -1.95 22.85 19.64
C ARG A 93 -1.42 22.66 18.23
N VAL A 94 -0.14 22.98 18.06
CA VAL A 94 0.60 22.95 16.80
C VAL A 94 1.68 21.90 16.91
N VAL A 95 1.73 20.96 15.96
CA VAL A 95 2.76 19.90 15.93
C VAL A 95 3.31 19.75 14.51
N GLN A 96 4.63 19.54 14.43
CA GLN A 96 5.37 19.30 13.19
C GLN A 96 5.58 17.80 12.98
N VAL A 97 5.35 17.32 11.76
CA VAL A 97 5.36 15.87 11.43
C VAL A 97 6.38 15.56 10.32
N ASP A 98 7.04 14.41 10.44
CA ASP A 98 7.96 13.83 9.44
C ASP A 98 7.27 12.68 8.68
N THR A 99 7.39 12.67 7.35
CA THR A 99 6.72 11.73 6.44
C THR A 99 7.72 10.97 5.59
N ALA A 100 8.33 9.92 6.14
CA ALA A 100 9.07 8.94 5.36
C ALA A 100 9.01 7.54 5.99
N LEU A 101 8.24 6.62 5.40
CA LEU A 101 8.63 5.22 5.08
C LEU A 101 7.42 4.36 4.65
N ILE A 102 7.54 3.74 3.48
CA ILE A 102 6.62 2.75 2.89
C ILE A 102 7.35 1.41 2.77
N GLY A 103 6.66 0.32 3.15
CA GLY A 103 6.71 -0.98 2.49
C GLY A 103 7.54 -2.09 3.14
N ILE A 104 6.89 -3.17 3.61
CA ILE A 104 7.32 -4.59 3.59
C ILE A 104 6.14 -5.47 4.10
N SER A 105 6.13 -6.72 3.62
CA SER A 105 5.20 -7.82 3.86
C SER A 105 5.63 -8.73 5.03
N ALA A 106 4.65 -9.41 5.64
CA ALA A 106 4.70 -10.75 6.25
C ALA A 106 4.51 -10.89 7.79
N GLU A 107 4.12 -12.11 8.13
CA GLU A 107 3.66 -12.69 9.39
C GLU A 107 4.41 -12.26 10.66
N LYS A 108 3.65 -12.21 11.76
CA LYS A 108 4.14 -12.14 13.15
C LYS A 108 4.94 -10.90 13.57
N GLU A 109 5.04 -9.88 12.74
CA GLU A 109 5.61 -8.60 13.17
C GLU A 109 4.58 -7.72 13.89
N SER A 110 4.81 -7.66 15.20
CA SER A 110 4.74 -6.50 16.07
C SER A 110 3.44 -5.70 16.13
N VAL A 111 2.90 -5.60 17.35
CA VAL A 111 1.97 -4.55 17.78
C VAL A 111 2.44 -3.14 17.36
N MET A 112 3.74 -2.97 17.08
CA MET A 112 4.33 -1.74 16.56
C MET A 112 3.96 -1.41 15.10
N ALA A 113 3.82 -2.40 14.21
CA ALA A 113 3.43 -2.14 12.82
C ALA A 113 1.99 -1.62 12.68
N VAL A 114 1.13 -1.89 13.67
CA VAL A 114 -0.22 -1.30 13.78
C VAL A 114 -0.13 0.12 14.33
N ARG A 115 0.75 0.36 15.32
CA ARG A 115 0.97 1.67 15.96
C ARG A 115 1.38 2.77 14.98
N ASP A 116 2.20 2.45 13.98
CA ASP A 116 2.64 3.43 12.96
C ASP A 116 1.58 3.75 11.90
N ARG A 117 0.51 2.95 11.84
CA ARG A 117 -0.60 3.09 10.86
C ARG A 117 -1.80 3.85 11.42
N ILE A 118 -1.71 4.21 12.69
CA ILE A 118 -2.69 4.98 13.42
C ILE A 118 -2.32 6.46 13.27
N PRO A 119 -3.28 7.35 12.97
CA PRO A 119 -3.01 8.79 12.87
C PRO A 119 -2.19 9.25 14.08
N GLU A 120 -1.19 10.09 13.85
CA GLU A 120 -0.25 10.51 14.91
C GLU A 120 -0.96 11.00 16.20
N PRO A 121 -2.07 11.77 16.12
CA PRO A 121 -2.81 12.19 17.31
C PRO A 121 -3.35 11.02 18.12
N VAL A 122 -3.68 9.90 17.49
CA VAL A 122 -4.18 8.71 18.18
C VAL A 122 -3.00 7.94 18.82
N ARG A 123 -1.82 7.96 18.20
CA ARG A 123 -0.65 7.17 18.65
C ARG A 123 -0.08 7.64 19.98
N THR A 124 -0.07 8.95 20.21
CA THR A 124 0.41 9.57 21.45
C THR A 124 -0.53 9.31 22.63
N TRP A 125 -1.79 8.92 22.36
CA TRP A 125 -2.85 8.79 23.37
C TRP A 125 -3.10 7.32 23.76
N LEU A 126 -2.47 6.37 23.06
CA LEU A 126 -2.57 4.93 23.32
C LEU A 126 -1.73 4.44 24.50
N GLU A 127 -1.00 5.32 25.22
CA GLU A 127 -0.05 4.89 26.25
C GLU A 127 -0.69 4.56 27.61
N ASP A 128 -1.94 4.97 27.88
CA ASP A 128 -2.62 4.59 29.14
C ASP A 128 -4.16 4.47 29.04
N GLU A 129 -4.78 4.78 27.89
CA GLU A 129 -6.23 4.95 27.81
C GLU A 129 -6.82 4.36 26.53
N ARG A 130 -8.09 3.92 26.61
CA ARG A 130 -8.85 3.41 25.46
C ARG A 130 -9.21 4.60 24.55
N VAL A 131 -8.99 4.45 23.26
CA VAL A 131 -9.33 5.51 22.30
C VAL A 131 -10.72 5.24 21.72
N LEU A 132 -11.58 6.25 21.77
CA LEU A 132 -12.88 6.28 21.12
C LEU A 132 -12.79 7.15 19.87
N LEU A 133 -12.73 6.55 18.68
CA LEU A 133 -12.79 7.33 17.45
C LEU A 133 -14.25 7.52 17.02
N LEU A 134 -14.66 8.77 16.84
CA LEU A 134 -15.96 9.16 16.32
C LEU A 134 -15.81 9.55 14.86
N TYR A 135 -16.38 8.78 13.95
CA TYR A 135 -16.45 9.12 12.54
C TYR A 135 -17.77 9.82 12.20
N ILE A 136 -17.67 11.02 11.64
CA ILE A 136 -18.81 11.86 11.24
C ILE A 136 -18.65 12.40 9.82
N ARG A 137 -19.79 12.65 9.18
CA ARG A 137 -19.91 13.39 7.92
C ARG A 137 -20.63 14.71 8.17
N SER A 138 -20.19 15.78 7.50
CA SER A 138 -20.83 17.10 7.59
C SER A 138 -22.26 17.12 7.04
N ASP A 139 -22.61 16.21 6.12
CA ASP A 139 -23.93 16.10 5.50
C ASP A 139 -24.85 15.05 6.16
N CYS A 140 -24.51 14.59 7.36
CA CYS A 140 -25.21 13.50 8.04
C CYS A 140 -26.19 14.01 9.11
N LYS A 141 -27.50 13.91 8.83
CA LYS A 141 -28.57 14.28 9.78
C LYS A 141 -28.48 13.55 11.11
N TYR A 142 -28.10 12.27 11.09
CA TYR A 142 -27.94 11.48 12.30
C TYR A 142 -26.70 11.86 13.12
N CYS A 143 -25.71 12.50 12.49
CA CYS A 143 -24.50 12.97 13.15
C CYS A 143 -24.80 14.24 13.94
N LEU A 144 -25.51 15.20 13.33
CA LEU A 144 -26.04 16.37 14.04
C LEU A 144 -26.89 15.96 15.24
N ARG A 145 -27.78 14.98 15.05
CA ARG A 145 -28.63 14.48 16.13
C ARG A 145 -27.82 13.80 17.25
N LEU A 146 -26.77 13.06 16.90
CA LEU A 146 -25.87 12.44 17.88
C LEU A 146 -25.15 13.52 18.70
N GLU A 147 -24.62 14.55 18.05
CA GLU A 147 -23.98 15.67 18.73
C GLU A 147 -24.96 16.42 19.63
N GLU A 148 -26.15 16.78 19.14
CA GLU A 148 -27.11 17.62 19.85
C GLU A 148 -27.88 16.89 20.96
N GLU A 149 -28.19 15.59 20.80
CA GLU A 149 -29.03 14.84 21.75
C GLU A 149 -28.26 13.82 22.59
N THR A 150 -27.12 13.32 22.10
CA THR A 150 -26.41 12.20 22.75
C THR A 150 -25.19 12.71 23.50
N PHE A 151 -24.30 13.43 22.81
CA PHE A 151 -23.07 13.95 23.44
C PHE A 151 -23.28 15.21 24.27
N THR A 152 -24.49 15.79 24.30
CA THR A 152 -24.85 16.85 25.25
C THR A 152 -25.38 16.32 26.58
N ASP A 153 -25.59 15.01 26.72
CA ASP A 153 -25.99 14.43 27.99
C ASP A 153 -24.82 14.46 28.99
N PRO A 154 -24.95 15.12 30.15
CA PRO A 154 -23.84 15.32 31.06
C PRO A 154 -23.35 14.01 31.71
N GLY A 155 -24.22 12.99 31.81
CA GLY A 155 -23.85 11.69 32.34
C GLY A 155 -22.97 10.91 31.36
N LEU A 156 -23.33 10.94 30.06
CA LEU A 156 -22.52 10.35 29.02
C LEU A 156 -21.22 11.13 28.78
N ASP A 157 -21.26 12.46 28.77
CA ASP A 157 -20.09 13.32 28.55
C ASP A 157 -19.01 13.03 29.60
N GLN A 158 -19.37 13.10 30.89
CA GLN A 158 -18.46 12.75 31.99
C GLN A 158 -17.96 11.30 31.88
N PHE A 159 -18.84 10.37 31.51
CA PHE A 159 -18.46 8.97 31.34
C PHE A 159 -17.44 8.76 30.21
N ILE A 160 -17.57 9.50 29.10
CA ILE A 160 -16.60 9.45 28.00
C ILE A 160 -15.28 10.05 28.49
N GLU A 161 -15.29 11.21 29.12
CA GLU A 161 -14.08 11.85 29.67
C GLU A 161 -13.33 10.96 30.66
N ASP A 162 -14.05 10.25 31.54
CA ASP A 162 -13.45 9.41 32.59
C ASP A 162 -12.84 8.11 32.06
N HIS A 163 -13.22 7.65 30.86
CA HIS A 163 -12.93 6.30 30.40
C HIS A 163 -12.36 6.19 28.99
N PHE A 164 -12.47 7.26 28.19
CA PHE A 164 -12.11 7.24 26.79
C PHE A 164 -11.46 8.54 26.33
N ASN A 165 -10.50 8.36 25.44
CA ASN A 165 -9.93 9.43 24.65
C ASN A 165 -10.72 9.58 23.35
N MET A 166 -11.64 10.55 23.31
CA MET A 166 -12.46 10.77 22.12
C MET A 166 -11.72 11.56 21.04
N ILE A 167 -11.68 11.02 19.82
CA ILE A 167 -11.08 11.66 18.65
C ILE A 167 -12.08 11.65 17.50
N THR A 168 -12.39 12.82 16.96
CA THR A 168 -13.31 12.95 15.84
C THR A 168 -12.56 12.88 14.51
N LEU A 169 -13.01 11.99 13.63
CA LEU A 169 -12.54 11.87 12.25
C LEU A 169 -13.60 12.43 11.31
N GLU A 170 -13.23 13.46 10.58
CA GLU A 170 -14.09 14.05 9.54
C GLU A 170 -13.97 13.27 8.22
N TYR A 171 -15.13 12.95 7.63
CA TYR A 171 -15.18 12.44 6.27
C TYR A 171 -14.78 13.50 5.24
N GLY A 172 -14.01 13.08 4.24
CA GLY A 172 -13.52 13.95 3.18
C GLY A 172 -12.14 14.55 3.47
N ASP A 173 -11.63 14.43 4.70
CA ASP A 173 -10.21 14.67 4.97
C ASP A 173 -9.39 13.53 4.36
N GLU A 174 -8.56 13.86 3.37
CA GLU A 174 -7.68 12.92 2.68
C GLU A 174 -6.74 12.18 3.64
N LYS A 175 -6.39 12.78 4.79
CA LYS A 175 -5.55 12.16 5.82
C LYS A 175 -6.26 11.00 6.52
N ASN A 176 -7.58 11.05 6.62
CA ASN A 176 -8.39 10.03 7.28
C ASN A 176 -8.77 8.89 6.32
N ALA A 177 -8.79 9.15 5.01
CA ALA A 177 -9.26 8.21 3.99
C ALA A 177 -8.60 6.81 4.05
N PRO A 178 -7.27 6.66 4.23
CA PRO A 178 -6.65 5.33 4.34
C PRO A 178 -7.17 4.52 5.52
N PHE A 179 -7.41 5.17 6.66
CA PHE A 179 -7.93 4.53 7.86
C PHE A 179 -9.40 4.14 7.69
N LEU A 180 -10.24 5.06 7.19
CA LEU A 180 -11.67 4.83 6.99
C LEU A 180 -11.93 3.70 5.99
N ASN A 181 -11.23 3.70 4.84
CA ASN A 181 -11.40 2.70 3.79
C ASN A 181 -10.94 1.32 4.25
N ARG A 182 -9.76 1.23 4.89
CA ARG A 182 -9.22 -0.06 5.36
C ARG A 182 -10.11 -0.73 6.39
N ASN A 183 -10.77 0.07 7.22
CA ASN A 183 -11.62 -0.44 8.30
C ASN A 183 -13.10 -0.54 7.90
N ASN A 184 -13.45 -0.27 6.64
CA ASN A 184 -14.84 -0.28 6.14
C ASN A 184 -15.76 0.65 6.98
N LEU A 185 -15.29 1.86 7.27
CA LEU A 185 -16.04 2.89 8.00
C LEU A 185 -16.74 3.82 7.00
N ASN A 186 -17.71 3.27 6.26
CA ASN A 186 -18.46 3.96 5.21
C ASN A 186 -19.86 4.45 5.66
N VAL A 187 -20.32 4.03 6.83
CA VAL A 187 -21.59 4.44 7.44
C VAL A 187 -21.34 5.52 8.50
N SER A 188 -22.18 6.56 8.54
CA SER A 188 -22.05 7.68 9.47
C SER A 188 -23.36 7.91 10.24
N PRO A 189 -23.32 8.26 11.55
CA PRO A 189 -22.13 8.26 12.40
C PRO A 189 -21.65 6.83 12.69
N THR A 190 -20.35 6.63 12.89
CA THR A 190 -19.82 5.37 13.43
C THR A 190 -18.82 5.67 14.52
N LEU A 191 -18.99 5.09 15.70
CA LEU A 191 -17.97 5.08 16.74
C LEU A 191 -17.18 3.78 16.66
N VAL A 192 -15.87 3.85 16.82
CA VAL A 192 -15.01 2.68 16.96
C VAL A 192 -14.19 2.79 18.22
N VAL A 193 -14.15 1.71 19.01
CA VAL A 193 -13.31 1.64 20.21
C VAL A 193 -12.03 0.91 19.84
N ILE A 194 -10.89 1.53 20.13
CA ILE A 194 -9.56 1.02 19.86
C ILE A 194 -8.85 0.76 21.18
N ASN A 195 -8.28 -0.44 21.31
CA ASN A 195 -7.50 -0.81 22.49
C ASN A 195 -6.05 -0.28 22.42
N GLU A 196 -5.28 -0.49 23.48
CA GLU A 196 -3.88 -0.08 23.61
C GLU A 196 -2.94 -0.67 22.54
N ARG A 197 -3.39 -1.71 21.83
CA ARG A 197 -2.66 -2.34 20.72
C ARG A 197 -3.03 -1.76 19.35
N GLY A 198 -3.93 -0.79 19.30
CA GLY A 198 -4.39 -0.21 18.06
C GLY A 198 -5.42 -1.05 17.31
N LEU A 199 -6.03 -2.04 17.97
CA LEU A 199 -7.04 -2.91 17.36
C LEU A 199 -8.45 -2.38 17.66
N ILE A 200 -9.31 -2.36 16.64
CA ILE A 200 -10.73 -2.07 16.82
C ILE A 200 -11.37 -3.23 17.59
N THR A 201 -11.80 -2.96 18.82
CA THR A 201 -12.44 -3.93 19.72
C THR A 201 -13.95 -3.86 19.70
N TYR A 202 -14.51 -2.74 19.26
CA TYR A 202 -15.96 -2.52 19.16
C TYR A 202 -16.32 -1.50 18.09
N ARG A 203 -17.55 -1.60 17.54
CA ARG A 203 -18.13 -0.64 16.58
C ARG A 203 -19.57 -0.34 16.93
N ILE A 204 -19.95 0.93 16.87
CA ILE A 204 -21.32 1.41 17.06
C ILE A 204 -21.71 2.17 15.81
N GLN A 205 -22.61 1.59 15.00
CA GLN A 205 -23.09 2.24 13.78
C GLN A 205 -24.43 2.94 14.00
N GLY A 206 -24.53 4.13 13.43
CA GLY A 206 -25.72 4.96 13.45
C GLY A 206 -25.94 5.68 14.77
N PHE A 207 -27.07 6.38 14.85
CA PHE A 207 -27.49 7.10 16.04
C PHE A 207 -27.87 6.15 17.18
N ARG A 208 -27.52 6.53 18.41
CA ARG A 208 -27.97 5.95 19.69
C ARG A 208 -28.27 7.12 20.61
N ASN A 209 -29.28 7.02 21.46
CA ASN A 209 -29.48 8.01 22.53
C ASN A 209 -28.40 7.85 23.62
N ALA A 210 -28.33 8.81 24.56
CA ALA A 210 -27.32 8.83 25.62
C ALA A 210 -27.29 7.55 26.46
N THR A 211 -28.43 7.08 26.95
CA THR A 211 -28.54 5.87 27.78
C THR A 211 -28.05 4.62 27.04
N ASP A 212 -28.46 4.44 25.79
CA ASP A 212 -28.06 3.29 24.97
C ASP A 212 -26.56 3.34 24.63
N MET A 213 -26.03 4.54 24.36
CA MET A 213 -24.61 4.77 24.10
C MET A 213 -23.78 4.43 25.34
N GLN A 214 -24.14 4.98 26.51
CA GLN A 214 -23.43 4.72 27.76
C GLN A 214 -23.48 3.24 28.12
N THR A 215 -24.64 2.58 27.99
CA THR A 215 -24.78 1.14 28.23
C THR A 215 -23.87 0.33 27.32
N THR A 216 -23.78 0.72 26.04
CA THR A 216 -22.91 0.06 25.06
C THR A 216 -21.44 0.25 25.40
N LEU A 217 -21.01 1.47 25.72
CA LEU A 217 -19.64 1.77 26.08
C LEU A 217 -19.23 1.09 27.40
N GLN A 218 -20.13 1.03 28.39
CA GLN A 218 -19.90 0.27 29.62
C GLN A 218 -19.68 -1.21 29.32
N ALA A 219 -20.48 -1.82 28.45
CA ALA A 219 -20.28 -3.21 28.05
C ALA A 219 -18.89 -3.41 27.40
N VAL A 220 -18.41 -2.44 26.61
CA VAL A 220 -17.04 -2.47 26.06
C VAL A 220 -16.00 -2.38 27.18
N LEU A 221 -16.22 -1.55 28.21
CA LEU A 221 -15.33 -1.49 29.36
C LEU A 221 -15.25 -2.83 30.10
N ASP A 222 -16.38 -3.53 30.20
CA ASP A 222 -16.57 -4.85 30.81
C ASP A 222 -16.03 -6.01 29.93
N GLY A 223 -15.45 -5.70 28.76
CA GLY A 223 -14.81 -6.67 27.88
C GLY A 223 -15.68 -7.22 26.76
N ALA A 224 -16.84 -6.60 26.48
CA ALA A 224 -17.59 -6.92 25.27
C ALA A 224 -16.75 -6.61 24.03
N THR A 225 -16.57 -7.61 23.17
CA THR A 225 -15.95 -7.46 21.85
C THR A 225 -17.02 -7.41 20.77
N ILE A 226 -16.64 -6.98 19.56
CA ILE A 226 -17.46 -7.17 18.36
C ILE A 226 -17.95 -8.63 18.37
N PRO A 227 -19.27 -8.87 18.33
CA PRO A 227 -19.77 -10.24 18.22
C PRO A 227 -19.16 -10.84 16.95
N GLU A 228 -18.51 -11.99 17.06
CA GLU A 228 -17.79 -12.67 15.96
C GLU A 228 -18.66 -12.83 14.70
N LYS A 229 -19.99 -12.88 14.88
CA LYS A 229 -20.96 -12.87 13.79
C LYS A 229 -21.02 -11.56 12.98
N GLU A 230 -20.74 -10.39 13.54
CA GLU A 230 -20.62 -9.14 12.76
C GLU A 230 -19.24 -8.98 12.11
N ALA A 231 -18.25 -9.79 12.51
CA ALA A 231 -16.97 -9.88 11.80
C ALA A 231 -17.08 -10.75 10.52
N GLU A 232 -18.12 -11.57 10.39
CA GLU A 232 -18.36 -12.47 9.24
C GLU A 232 -19.73 -12.30 8.54
N GLN A 233 -20.68 -11.51 9.05
CA GLN A 233 -22.00 -11.36 8.41
C GLN A 233 -22.11 -10.17 7.44
N GLU A 234 -22.52 -10.52 6.22
CA GLU A 234 -23.03 -9.69 5.13
C GLU A 234 -23.82 -8.46 5.59
N VAL A 235 -23.52 -7.36 4.90
CA VAL A 235 -24.30 -6.12 4.82
C VAL A 235 -25.80 -6.42 4.69
N VAL A 236 -26.54 -6.38 5.80
CA VAL A 236 -28.01 -6.45 5.81
C VAL A 236 -28.54 -5.08 5.41
N THR A 237 -28.99 -4.95 4.16
CA THR A 237 -29.60 -3.72 3.62
C THR A 237 -31.05 -3.57 4.09
N GLY A 238 -31.26 -2.69 5.06
CA GLY A 238 -32.58 -2.12 5.38
C GLY A 238 -33.00 -1.05 4.36
N PRO A 239 -34.30 -0.70 4.27
CA PRO A 239 -34.85 0.00 3.12
C PRO A 239 -34.64 1.52 3.24
N TYR A 240 -33.58 2.04 2.64
CA TYR A 240 -33.51 3.45 2.25
C TYR A 240 -32.74 3.64 0.95
N VAL A 241 -33.41 4.31 0.01
CA VAL A 241 -32.92 4.92 -1.24
C VAL A 241 -32.36 3.91 -2.26
N GLU A 242 -33.05 3.75 -3.39
CA GLU A 242 -32.51 3.12 -4.61
C GLU A 242 -31.33 3.94 -5.13
N ILE A 243 -30.17 3.83 -4.48
CA ILE A 243 -28.92 3.87 -5.20
C ILE A 243 -28.92 2.57 -5.99
N THR A 244 -28.88 2.65 -7.31
CA THR A 244 -28.75 1.50 -8.20
C THR A 244 -27.35 0.88 -8.04
N ASP A 245 -26.96 0.51 -6.82
CA ASP A 245 -25.82 -0.34 -6.56
C ASP A 245 -26.30 -1.75 -6.85
N ARG A 246 -26.22 -2.15 -8.12
CA ARG A 246 -26.47 -3.53 -8.49
C ARG A 246 -25.47 -4.36 -7.69
N PRO A 247 -25.91 -5.37 -6.91
CA PRO A 247 -25.00 -6.18 -6.13
C PRO A 247 -23.91 -6.70 -7.06
N ARG A 248 -22.66 -6.29 -6.82
CA ARG A 248 -21.51 -6.70 -7.62
C ARG A 248 -21.34 -8.19 -7.36
N THR A 249 -21.69 -9.01 -8.35
CA THR A 249 -21.59 -10.46 -8.22
C THR A 249 -20.22 -10.91 -8.68
N PHE A 250 -19.51 -11.65 -7.82
CA PHE A 250 -18.30 -12.39 -8.15
C PHE A 250 -18.62 -13.87 -7.97
N LYS A 251 -18.53 -14.65 -9.04
CA LYS A 251 -18.85 -16.08 -9.02
C LYS A 251 -17.76 -16.87 -9.74
N ILE A 252 -17.41 -18.02 -9.16
CA ILE A 252 -16.49 -18.99 -9.73
C ILE A 252 -17.23 -20.29 -9.96
N ALA A 253 -17.16 -20.84 -11.17
CA ALA A 253 -17.81 -22.11 -11.51
C ALA A 253 -16.98 -22.91 -12.54
N PRO A 254 -16.93 -24.25 -12.42
CA PRO A 254 -17.42 -25.04 -11.30
C PRO A 254 -16.51 -24.92 -10.06
N ASN A 255 -17.08 -25.11 -8.86
CA ASN A 255 -16.34 -25.25 -7.62
C ASN A 255 -17.00 -26.38 -6.79
N PRO A 256 -16.36 -27.55 -6.61
CA PRO A 256 -14.99 -27.91 -7.02
C PRO A 256 -14.77 -27.96 -8.55
N SER A 257 -13.51 -27.84 -8.98
CA SER A 257 -13.09 -27.90 -10.39
C SER A 257 -12.07 -29.03 -10.62
N GLN A 258 -12.01 -29.56 -11.85
CA GLN A 258 -11.01 -30.54 -12.30
C GLN A 258 -9.81 -29.86 -13.01
N GLY A 259 -9.62 -28.55 -12.79
CA GLY A 259 -8.61 -27.72 -13.44
C GLY A 259 -9.23 -26.51 -14.12
N PRO A 260 -10.13 -26.68 -15.10
CA PRO A 260 -10.81 -25.57 -15.77
C PRO A 260 -11.92 -24.95 -14.91
N PHE A 261 -11.97 -23.63 -14.85
CA PHE A 261 -13.06 -22.87 -14.23
C PHE A 261 -13.23 -21.50 -14.87
N THR A 262 -14.37 -20.88 -14.60
CA THR A 262 -14.73 -19.59 -15.15
C THR A 262 -15.02 -18.61 -14.00
N ILE A 263 -14.46 -17.41 -14.13
CA ILE A 263 -14.74 -16.28 -13.26
C ILE A 263 -15.78 -15.40 -13.96
N ARG A 264 -16.86 -15.06 -13.24
CA ARG A 264 -17.85 -14.05 -13.65
C ARG A 264 -17.85 -12.90 -12.67
N VAL A 265 -17.64 -11.68 -13.17
CA VAL A 265 -17.70 -10.44 -12.39
C VAL A 265 -18.68 -9.48 -13.05
N ASN A 266 -19.68 -9.01 -12.32
CA ASN A 266 -20.47 -7.87 -12.75
C ASN A 266 -19.67 -6.58 -12.51
N ASN A 267 -19.25 -5.91 -13.59
CA ASN A 267 -18.51 -4.65 -13.52
C ASN A 267 -19.36 -3.47 -14.04
N PRO A 268 -20.07 -2.73 -13.17
CA PRO A 268 -20.87 -1.60 -13.62
C PRO A 268 -20.00 -0.46 -14.21
N GLU A 269 -18.73 -0.39 -13.80
CA GLU A 269 -17.78 0.66 -14.17
C GLU A 269 -16.73 0.14 -15.17
N ARG A 270 -16.08 1.04 -15.90
CA ARG A 270 -15.01 0.68 -16.84
C ARG A 270 -13.67 0.78 -16.14
N LEU A 271 -13.26 -0.28 -15.48
CA LEU A 271 -12.02 -0.32 -14.70
C LEU A 271 -11.15 -1.50 -15.13
N ALA A 272 -9.84 -1.26 -15.24
CA ALA A 272 -8.86 -2.33 -15.40
C ALA A 272 -8.82 -3.17 -14.13
N ALA A 273 -8.57 -4.46 -14.28
CA ALA A 273 -8.53 -5.40 -13.16
C ALA A 273 -7.28 -6.28 -13.22
N LYS A 274 -6.80 -6.68 -12.05
CA LYS A 274 -5.69 -7.60 -11.89
C LYS A 274 -6.19 -8.85 -11.18
N VAL A 275 -6.09 -10.00 -11.85
CA VAL A 275 -6.45 -11.30 -11.27
C VAL A 275 -5.19 -12.01 -10.84
N GLN A 276 -5.14 -12.41 -9.58
CA GLN A 276 -4.06 -13.21 -9.00
C GLN A 276 -4.64 -14.51 -8.46
N ILE A 277 -4.03 -15.62 -8.83
CA ILE A 277 -4.34 -16.95 -8.31
C ILE A 277 -3.13 -17.39 -7.51
N SER A 278 -3.34 -17.72 -6.24
CA SER A 278 -2.29 -18.20 -5.34
C SER A 278 -2.72 -19.43 -4.56
N THR A 279 -1.75 -20.18 -4.07
CA THR A 279 -1.98 -21.25 -3.09
C THR A 279 -2.34 -20.66 -1.73
N ILE A 280 -2.86 -21.49 -0.81
CA ILE A 280 -3.09 -21.09 0.58
C ILE A 280 -1.82 -20.66 1.35
N HIS A 281 -0.63 -20.98 0.83
CA HIS A 281 0.66 -20.54 1.39
C HIS A 281 1.17 -19.24 0.75
N GLY A 282 0.35 -18.58 -0.07
CA GLY A 282 0.71 -17.31 -0.74
C GLY A 282 1.59 -17.47 -1.99
N GLN A 283 2.00 -18.69 -2.36
CA GLN A 283 2.73 -18.89 -3.61
C GLN A 283 1.84 -18.52 -4.82
N MET A 284 2.28 -17.55 -5.62
CA MET A 284 1.61 -17.15 -6.86
C MET A 284 1.66 -18.27 -7.89
N VAL A 285 0.51 -18.57 -8.49
CA VAL A 285 0.33 -19.61 -9.51
C VAL A 285 0.12 -18.96 -10.87
N ARG A 286 -0.71 -17.92 -10.92
CA ARG A 286 -1.02 -17.18 -12.14
C ARG A 286 -1.34 -15.72 -11.81
N GLU A 287 -0.97 -14.84 -12.72
CA GLU A 287 -1.33 -13.43 -12.68
C GLU A 287 -1.79 -13.01 -14.08
N GLN A 288 -2.92 -12.31 -14.16
CA GLN A 288 -3.47 -11.81 -15.43
C GLN A 288 -3.97 -10.38 -15.24
N HIS A 289 -3.53 -9.51 -16.16
CA HIS A 289 -4.04 -8.15 -16.25
C HIS A 289 -5.18 -8.12 -17.26
N ILE A 290 -6.26 -7.48 -16.89
CA ILE A 290 -7.46 -7.29 -17.70
C ILE A 290 -7.57 -5.80 -17.95
N ASP A 291 -7.61 -5.42 -19.22
CA ASP A 291 -7.83 -4.04 -19.62
C ASP A 291 -9.20 -3.54 -19.13
N ALA A 292 -9.42 -2.23 -19.21
CA ALA A 292 -10.65 -1.64 -18.69
C ALA A 292 -11.90 -2.08 -19.49
N VAL A 293 -12.60 -3.10 -18.99
CA VAL A 293 -13.85 -3.65 -19.54
C VAL A 293 -15.05 -3.05 -18.81
N ARG A 294 -16.10 -2.68 -19.56
CA ARG A 294 -17.38 -2.22 -19.03
C ARG A 294 -18.41 -3.35 -19.11
N GLY A 295 -19.17 -3.58 -18.04
CA GLY A 295 -20.24 -4.57 -18.00
C GLY A 295 -19.81 -5.91 -17.38
N ASP A 296 -20.60 -6.96 -17.64
CA ASP A 296 -20.27 -8.31 -17.17
C ASP A 296 -18.99 -8.79 -17.86
N TRP A 297 -18.02 -9.22 -17.06
CA TRP A 297 -16.77 -9.82 -17.51
C TRP A 297 -16.76 -11.31 -17.14
N GLU A 298 -16.41 -12.14 -18.11
CA GLU A 298 -16.31 -13.58 -17.97
C GLU A 298 -14.99 -14.05 -18.60
N GLU A 299 -14.17 -14.76 -17.83
CA GLU A 299 -12.89 -15.30 -18.29
C GLU A 299 -12.69 -16.71 -17.75
N SER A 300 -12.16 -17.59 -18.60
CA SER A 300 -11.86 -18.96 -18.25
C SER A 300 -10.38 -19.15 -17.92
N PHE A 301 -10.12 -19.83 -16.82
CA PHE A 301 -8.80 -20.20 -16.34
C PHE A 301 -8.68 -21.71 -16.35
N ASP A 302 -7.47 -22.20 -16.64
CA ASP A 302 -7.14 -23.60 -16.57
C ASP A 302 -5.97 -23.79 -15.61
N LEU A 303 -6.18 -24.62 -14.60
CA LEU A 303 -5.21 -25.08 -13.62
C LEU A 303 -5.08 -26.61 -13.65
N SER A 304 -5.34 -27.27 -14.78
CA SER A 304 -5.22 -28.73 -14.90
C SER A 304 -3.79 -29.25 -14.66
N ASP A 305 -2.79 -28.38 -14.81
CA ASP A 305 -1.36 -28.68 -14.64
C ASP A 305 -0.85 -28.39 -13.21
N VAL A 306 -1.70 -27.87 -12.32
CA VAL A 306 -1.31 -27.58 -10.93
C VAL A 306 -1.70 -28.72 -9.99
N ARG A 307 -1.14 -28.70 -8.78
CA ARG A 307 -1.46 -29.70 -7.75
C ARG A 307 -2.90 -29.53 -7.27
N LYS A 308 -3.55 -30.65 -6.96
CA LYS A 308 -4.88 -30.66 -6.32
C LYS A 308 -4.82 -29.95 -4.97
N GLY A 309 -5.83 -29.14 -4.65
CA GLY A 309 -5.87 -28.37 -3.41
C GLY A 309 -6.73 -27.10 -3.47
N TYR A 310 -6.68 -26.32 -2.39
CA TYR A 310 -7.35 -25.02 -2.32
C TYR A 310 -6.47 -23.91 -2.90
N TYR A 311 -7.12 -23.01 -3.63
CA TYR A 311 -6.51 -21.83 -4.21
C TYR A 311 -7.33 -20.58 -3.86
N ILE A 312 -6.64 -19.46 -3.73
CA ILE A 312 -7.23 -18.14 -3.49
C ILE A 312 -7.16 -17.35 -4.79
N ILE A 313 -8.31 -16.83 -5.20
CA ILE A 313 -8.45 -15.96 -6.37
C ILE A 313 -8.71 -14.55 -5.84
N ARG A 314 -7.79 -13.63 -6.16
CA ARG A 314 -7.87 -12.23 -5.80
C ARG A 314 -8.04 -11.39 -7.05
N ILE A 315 -9.03 -10.50 -7.06
CA ILE A 315 -9.25 -9.53 -8.14
C ILE A 315 -9.10 -8.13 -7.55
N GLU A 316 -8.10 -7.39 -8.01
CA GLU A 316 -7.88 -5.99 -7.65
C GLU A 316 -8.39 -5.09 -8.77
N ARG A 317 -9.23 -4.10 -8.44
CA ARG A 317 -9.82 -3.17 -9.42
C ARG A 317 -10.00 -1.79 -8.79
N GLY A 318 -9.14 -0.84 -9.15
CA GLY A 318 -9.12 0.46 -8.48
C GLY A 318 -8.77 0.30 -6.99
N SER A 319 -9.67 0.70 -6.11
CA SER A 319 -9.57 0.52 -4.65
C SER A 319 -10.23 -0.76 -4.13
N GLU A 320 -10.96 -1.49 -4.98
CA GLU A 320 -11.68 -2.69 -4.59
C GLU A 320 -10.80 -3.93 -4.69
N VAL A 321 -10.94 -4.82 -3.71
CA VAL A 321 -10.30 -6.14 -3.70
C VAL A 321 -11.37 -7.19 -3.41
N LEU A 322 -11.57 -8.10 -4.37
CA LEU A 322 -12.47 -9.24 -4.22
C LEU A 322 -11.64 -10.50 -4.04
N VAL A 323 -12.04 -11.38 -3.12
CA VAL A 323 -11.31 -12.61 -2.78
C VAL A 323 -12.27 -13.78 -2.69
N GLU A 324 -11.96 -14.88 -3.38
CA GLU A 324 -12.73 -16.12 -3.32
C GLU A 324 -11.82 -17.35 -3.28
N LYS A 325 -12.37 -18.47 -2.81
CA LYS A 325 -11.65 -19.75 -2.69
C LYS A 325 -12.21 -20.79 -3.67
N ILE A 326 -11.32 -21.47 -4.38
CA ILE A 326 -11.66 -22.62 -5.26
C ILE A 326 -10.94 -23.90 -4.81
N LEU A 327 -11.61 -25.05 -4.97
CA LEU A 327 -11.02 -26.38 -4.78
C LEU A 327 -10.73 -27.04 -6.14
N ILE A 328 -9.47 -27.42 -6.39
CA ILE A 328 -9.04 -28.21 -7.56
C ILE A 328 -8.87 -29.69 -7.15
N GLN A 329 -9.47 -30.61 -7.91
CA GLN A 329 -9.66 -32.03 -7.54
C GLN A 329 -8.95 -33.06 -8.39
#